data_AF-A0A081AZH1-F1
#
_entry.id   AF-A0A081AZH1-F1
#
_cell.length_a   1.000
_cell.length_b   1.000
_cell.length_c   1.000
_cell.angle_alpha   90.00
_cell.angle_beta   90.00
_cell.angle_gamma   90.00
#
_symmetry.space_group_name_H-M   'P 1'
#
loop_
_entity.id
_entity.type
_entity.pdbx_description
1 polymer ?
#
loop_
_entity_poly.entity_id
_entity_poly.type
_entity_poly.pdbx_seq_one_letter_code
_entity_poly.pdbx_strand_id
1 'polypeptide(L)'
;DVLTTLGIDVDRQLEQLVGSDTADEDPVNCNDDFEIGVEGDSEVRVAVEELADKAIDNGFPRERRGDLLKIAVMFDFWRLKFGGDPPAKVPPLLVKLRMVLNHRSVRRGRIRRT
;
A
#
# COMPACT_ATOMS: atom_id res chain seq x y z
N ASP A 1 21.91 28.06 -24.80
CA ASP A 1 21.46 26.89 -24.04
C ASP A 1 20.44 26.05 -24.77
N VAL A 2 20.75 24.76 -24.96
CA VAL A 2 19.86 23.81 -25.66
C VAL A 2 18.61 23.51 -24.82
N LEU A 3 18.76 23.49 -23.49
CA LEU A 3 17.67 23.22 -22.55
C LEU A 3 16.61 24.32 -22.55
N THR A 4 17.03 25.58 -22.53
CA THR A 4 16.12 26.74 -22.59
C THR A 4 15.40 26.82 -23.94
N THR A 5 16.05 26.39 -25.03
CA THR A 5 15.44 26.30 -26.36
C THR A 5 14.36 25.21 -26.42
N LEU A 6 14.52 24.15 -25.63
CA LEU A 6 13.51 23.09 -25.46
C LEU A 6 12.45 23.45 -24.40
N GLY A 7 12.50 24.66 -23.83
CA GLY A 7 11.57 25.12 -22.80
C GLY A 7 11.80 24.52 -21.41
N ILE A 8 12.96 23.90 -21.18
CA ILE A 8 13.33 23.29 -19.91
C ILE A 8 14.13 24.31 -19.10
N ASP A 9 13.45 24.89 -18.12
CA ASP A 9 14.03 25.76 -17.11
C ASP A 9 14.35 24.94 -15.85
N VAL A 10 15.63 24.60 -15.70
CA VAL A 10 16.11 23.70 -14.65
C VAL A 10 15.94 24.32 -13.27
N ASP A 11 16.12 25.64 -13.14
CA ASP A 11 16.02 26.33 -11.86
C ASP A 11 14.57 26.34 -11.38
N ARG A 12 13.62 26.66 -12.28
CA ARG A 12 12.18 26.58 -12.00
C ARG A 12 11.70 25.16 -11.68
N GLN A 13 12.27 24.14 -12.32
CA GLN A 13 11.96 22.74 -11.99
C GLN A 13 12.52 22.32 -10.64
N LEU A 14 13.69 22.85 -10.25
CA LEU A 14 14.29 22.59 -8.95
C LEU A 14 13.51 23.26 -7.82
N GLU A 15 12.99 24.48 -8.05
CA GLU A 15 12.11 25.17 -7.11
C GLU A 15 10.82 24.39 -6.82
N GLN A 16 10.25 23.72 -7.83
CA GLN A 16 9.09 22.83 -7.65
C GLN A 16 9.41 21.61 -6.76
N LEU A 17 10.66 21.15 -6.79
CA LEU A 17 11.11 19.99 -6.01
C LEU A 17 11.43 20.36 -4.55
N VAL A 18 11.84 21.61 -4.29
CA VAL A 18 12.10 22.13 -2.94
C VAL A 18 10.80 22.54 -2.23
N GLY A 19 9.79 22.97 -3.00
CA GLY A 19 8.46 23.35 -2.49
C GLY A 19 7.48 22.20 -2.27
N SER A 20 7.78 20.99 -2.76
CA SER A 20 7.11 19.77 -2.30
C SER A 20 7.71 19.41 -0.94
N ASP A 21 7.33 20.17 0.09
CA ASP A 21 7.32 19.62 1.44
C ASP A 21 6.54 18.32 1.31
N THR A 22 7.24 17.20 1.44
CA THR A 22 6.66 15.87 1.38
C THR A 22 5.86 15.66 2.65
N ALA A 23 4.80 16.47 2.83
CA ALA A 23 3.58 15.94 3.35
C ALA A 23 3.26 14.79 2.40
N ASP A 24 3.37 13.60 2.96
CA ASP A 24 2.94 12.33 2.42
C ASP A 24 1.43 12.41 2.15
N GLU A 25 1.02 13.28 1.23
CA GLU A 25 -0.32 13.38 0.69
C GLU A 25 -0.47 12.20 -0.27
N ASP A 26 -0.38 11.00 0.29
CA ASP A 26 -0.93 9.83 -0.35
C ASP A 26 -2.40 10.17 -0.63
N PRO A 27 -2.85 10.23 -1.90
CA PRO A 27 -4.24 10.59 -2.24
C PRO A 27 -5.25 9.62 -1.63
N VAL A 28 -4.79 8.50 -1.09
CA VAL A 28 -5.48 7.75 -0.06
C VAL A 28 -4.94 8.14 1.32
N ASN A 29 -5.55 9.16 1.92
CA ASN A 29 -5.45 9.40 3.36
C ASN A 29 -5.97 8.15 4.08
N CYS A 30 -5.10 7.17 4.33
CA CYS A 30 -5.41 5.95 5.06
C CYS A 30 -5.44 6.22 6.59
N ASN A 31 -5.68 7.46 6.98
CA ASN A 31 -5.95 7.90 8.35
C ASN A 31 -7.44 7.79 8.70
N ASP A 32 -8.23 7.04 7.91
CA ASP A 32 -9.32 6.31 8.54
C ASP A 32 -8.65 5.33 9.49
N ASP A 33 -8.85 5.54 10.78
CA ASP A 33 -8.32 4.74 11.87
C ASP A 33 -8.82 3.29 11.73
N PHE A 34 -8.27 2.53 10.78
CA PHE A 34 -8.47 1.10 10.70
C PHE A 34 -7.83 0.55 11.96
N GLU A 35 -8.66 0.11 12.89
CA GLU A 35 -8.19 -0.47 14.13
C GLU A 35 -7.42 -1.74 13.79
N ILE A 36 -6.10 -1.66 13.74
CA ILE A 36 -5.20 -2.79 13.52
C ILE A 36 -5.26 -3.65 14.78
N GLY A 37 -5.87 -4.83 14.69
CA GLY A 37 -6.14 -5.63 15.86
C GLY A 37 -6.48 -7.09 15.56
N VAL A 38 -6.22 -7.95 16.54
CA VAL A 38 -6.65 -9.35 16.52
C VAL A 38 -8.10 -9.40 16.98
N GLU A 39 -8.96 -9.94 16.13
CA GLU A 39 -10.39 -10.07 16.41
C GLU A 39 -10.70 -11.40 17.08
N GLY A 40 -11.72 -11.38 17.94
CA GLY A 40 -12.33 -12.62 18.39
C GLY A 40 -13.22 -13.21 17.30
N ASP A 41 -13.04 -14.49 16.97
CA ASP A 41 -13.95 -15.25 16.07
C ASP A 41 -15.43 -15.13 16.49
N SER A 42 -15.70 -14.93 17.79
CA SER A 42 -17.04 -14.67 18.31
C SER A 42 -17.64 -13.34 17.83
N GLU A 43 -16.84 -12.28 17.74
CA GLU A 43 -17.30 -10.94 17.36
C GLU A 43 -17.67 -10.92 15.86
N VAL A 44 -16.81 -11.53 15.04
CA VAL A 44 -17.05 -11.70 13.60
C VAL A 44 -18.35 -12.47 13.34
N ARG A 45 -18.60 -13.55 14.10
CA ARG A 45 -19.85 -14.32 13.98
C ARG A 45 -21.09 -13.50 14.29
N VAL A 46 -21.05 -12.69 15.36
CA VAL A 46 -22.17 -11.80 15.72
C VAL A 46 -22.43 -10.79 14.58
N ALA A 47 -21.38 -10.17 14.04
CA ALA A 47 -21.51 -9.24 12.93
C ALA A 47 -22.08 -9.90 11.65
N VAL A 48 -21.73 -11.16 11.37
CA VAL A 48 -22.29 -11.94 10.26
C VAL A 48 -23.77 -12.23 10.46
N GLU A 49 -24.20 -12.51 11.70
CA GLU A 49 -25.63 -12.68 12.02
C GLU A 49 -26.42 -11.37 11.81
N GLU A 50 -25.87 -10.24 12.26
CA GLU A 50 -26.48 -8.92 12.01
C GLU A 50 -26.58 -8.59 10.52
N LEU A 51 -25.57 -8.97 9.72
CA LEU A 51 -25.61 -8.82 8.26
C LEU A 51 -26.69 -9.69 7.63
N ALA A 52 -26.89 -10.92 8.12
CA ALA A 52 -27.96 -11.78 7.64
C ALA A 52 -29.35 -11.20 7.97
N ASP A 53 -29.51 -10.57 9.14
CA ASP A 53 -30.76 -9.90 9.50
C ASP A 53 -31.01 -8.66 8.64
N LYS A 54 -29.98 -7.83 8.42
CA LYS A 54 -30.06 -6.71 7.47
C LYS A 54 -30.39 -7.17 6.05
N ALA A 55 -29.88 -8.32 5.61
CA ALA A 55 -30.23 -8.84 4.28
C ALA A 55 -31.73 -9.15 4.18
N ILE A 56 -32.33 -9.69 5.23
CA ILE A 56 -33.78 -9.96 5.30
C ILE A 56 -34.58 -8.67 5.28
N ASP A 57 -34.16 -7.67 6.06
CA ASP A 57 -34.80 -6.35 6.06
C ASP A 57 -34.75 -5.69 4.67
N ASN A 58 -33.70 -5.98 3.89
CA ASN A 58 -33.54 -5.54 2.51
C ASN A 58 -34.27 -6.44 1.47
N GLY A 59 -35.09 -7.40 1.90
CA GLY A 59 -35.94 -8.22 1.04
C GLY A 59 -35.38 -9.60 0.70
N PHE A 60 -34.33 -10.07 1.37
CA PHE A 60 -33.88 -11.46 1.23
C PHE A 60 -34.92 -12.43 1.82
N PRO A 61 -35.20 -13.58 1.16
CA PRO A 61 -36.17 -14.55 1.66
C PRO A 61 -35.81 -15.08 3.05
N ARG A 62 -36.69 -14.85 4.03
CA ARG A 62 -36.47 -15.21 5.44
C ARG A 62 -36.29 -16.72 5.63
N GLU A 63 -36.93 -17.54 4.79
CA GLU A 63 -36.81 -19.01 4.85
C GLU A 63 -35.38 -19.48 4.55
N ARG A 64 -34.63 -18.70 3.77
CA ARG A 64 -33.26 -19.02 3.35
C ARG A 64 -32.19 -18.40 4.25
N ARG A 65 -32.57 -17.75 5.36
CA ARG A 65 -31.61 -17.16 6.31
C ARG A 65 -30.58 -18.19 6.80
N GLY A 66 -31.02 -19.41 7.08
CA GLY A 66 -30.14 -20.49 7.53
C GLY A 66 -29.11 -20.89 6.47
N ASP A 67 -29.53 -20.99 5.21
CA ASP A 67 -28.64 -21.30 4.09
C ASP A 67 -27.64 -20.16 3.84
N LEU A 68 -28.10 -18.90 3.97
CA LEU A 68 -27.26 -17.71 3.85
C LEU A 68 -26.17 -17.71 4.93
N LEU A 69 -26.54 -17.93 6.19
CA LEU A 69 -25.57 -18.02 7.28
C LEU A 69 -24.59 -19.16 7.08
N LYS A 70 -25.07 -20.34 6.66
CA LYS A 70 -24.22 -21.49 6.40
C LYS A 70 -23.15 -21.20 5.36
N ILE A 71 -23.51 -20.51 4.27
CA ILE A 71 -22.55 -20.10 3.23
C ILE A 71 -21.60 -19.02 3.77
N ALA A 72 -22.13 -18.03 4.51
CA ALA A 72 -21.34 -16.95 5.07
C ALA A 72 -20.25 -17.48 6.02
N VAL A 73 -20.56 -18.44 6.89
CA VAL A 73 -19.58 -19.02 7.82
C VAL A 73 -18.74 -20.16 7.24
N MET A 74 -19.04 -20.60 6.00
CA MET A 74 -18.30 -21.69 5.36
C MET A 74 -16.86 -21.30 5.04
N PHE A 75 -16.61 -20.00 4.89
CA PHE A 75 -15.29 -19.47 4.58
C PHE A 75 -14.86 -18.41 5.59
N ASP A 76 -13.58 -18.43 5.92
CA ASP A 76 -12.93 -17.50 6.84
C ASP A 76 -12.47 -16.23 6.11
N PHE A 77 -13.43 -15.50 5.51
CA PHE A 77 -13.14 -14.26 4.77
C PHE A 77 -13.49 -12.99 5.54
N TRP A 78 -14.26 -13.10 6.62
CA TRP A 78 -14.83 -11.95 7.32
C TRP A 78 -13.82 -11.40 8.33
N ARG A 79 -13.63 -10.08 8.29
CA ARG A 79 -12.79 -9.32 9.22
C ARG A 79 -13.48 -7.99 9.52
N LEU A 80 -13.60 -7.61 10.79
CA LEU A 80 -14.04 -6.27 11.20
C LEU A 80 -12.84 -5.30 11.27
N LYS A 81 -11.62 -5.83 11.45
CA LYS A 81 -10.34 -5.14 11.63
C LYS A 81 -9.32 -5.68 10.65
N PHE A 82 -8.61 -4.77 10.00
CA PHE A 82 -7.53 -5.10 9.08
C PHE A 82 -6.18 -4.92 9.76
N GLY A 83 -5.30 -5.92 9.62
CA GLY A 83 -3.94 -5.87 10.17
C GLY A 83 -3.79 -6.68 11.46
N GLY A 84 -2.62 -7.31 11.61
CA GLY A 84 -2.38 -8.38 12.58
C GLY A 84 -2.16 -9.75 11.94
N ASP A 85 -2.42 -9.86 10.63
CA ASP A 85 -1.99 -11.03 9.86
C ASP A 85 -0.47 -11.22 10.00
N PRO A 86 0.00 -12.45 10.25
CA PRO A 86 1.42 -12.72 10.28
C PRO A 86 2.04 -12.32 8.94
N PRO A 87 3.32 -11.89 8.94
CA PRO A 87 4.04 -11.58 7.70
C PRO A 87 3.85 -12.74 6.72
N ALA A 88 3.53 -12.41 5.47
CA ALA A 88 3.31 -13.42 4.45
C ALA A 88 4.49 -14.40 4.48
N LYS A 89 4.21 -15.71 4.43
CA LYS A 89 5.22 -16.78 4.47
C LYS A 89 6.01 -16.90 3.15
N VAL A 90 6.29 -15.76 2.54
CA VAL A 90 7.09 -15.64 1.33
C VAL A 90 8.41 -14.97 1.70
N PRO A 91 9.55 -15.51 1.23
CA PRO A 91 10.83 -14.82 1.37
C PRO A 91 10.72 -13.41 0.80
N PRO A 92 11.26 -12.38 1.48
CA PRO A 92 11.23 -11.02 0.97
C PRO A 92 11.99 -10.94 -0.35
N LEU A 93 11.48 -10.13 -1.28
CA LEU A 93 12.14 -9.89 -2.55
C LEU A 93 13.46 -9.13 -2.30
N LEU A 94 14.58 -9.76 -2.61
CA LEU A 94 15.90 -9.14 -2.53
C LEU A 94 16.16 -8.30 -3.78
N VAL A 95 15.89 -7.00 -3.71
CA VAL A 95 16.20 -6.04 -4.78
C VAL A 95 17.67 -5.61 -4.66
N LYS A 96 18.44 -5.69 -5.75
CA LYS A 96 19.81 -5.16 -5.82
C LYS A 96 19.86 -3.97 -6.76
N LEU A 97 20.31 -2.82 -6.25
CA LEU A 97 20.60 -1.65 -7.08
C LEU A 97 21.76 -1.97 -8.03
N ARG A 98 21.54 -1.82 -9.33
CA ARG A 98 22.60 -1.94 -10.34
C ARG A 98 23.25 -0.57 -10.53
N MET A 99 24.49 -0.41 -10.07
CA MET A 99 25.28 0.76 -10.47
C MET A 99 25.65 0.64 -11.95
N VAL A 100 25.19 1.57 -12.76
CA VAL A 100 25.69 1.74 -14.13
C VAL A 100 26.99 2.55 -14.03
N LEU A 101 28.13 1.90 -14.22
CA LEU A 101 29.42 2.58 -14.28
C LEU A 101 29.45 3.53 -15.48
N ASN A 102 29.40 4.83 -15.20
CA ASN A 102 29.58 5.86 -16.21
C ASN A 102 31.05 5.86 -16.64
N HIS A 103 31.30 5.57 -17.90
CA HIS A 103 32.61 5.43 -18.52
C HIS A 103 33.20 6.81 -18.79
N ARG A 104 33.59 7.53 -17.72
CA ARG A 104 34.54 8.62 -17.85
C ARG A 104 35.86 8.20 -17.23
N SER A 105 36.75 7.74 -18.11
CA SER A 105 38.16 7.52 -17.83
C SER A 105 38.77 8.76 -17.17
N VAL A 106 39.24 8.63 -15.93
CA VAL A 106 40.20 9.58 -15.37
C VAL A 106 41.58 8.95 -15.45
N ARG A 107 42.37 9.36 -16.45
CA ARG A 107 43.81 9.07 -16.49
C ARG A 107 44.47 9.86 -15.36
N ARG A 108 44.76 9.20 -14.23
CA ARG A 108 45.60 9.78 -13.18
C ARG A 108 47.05 9.80 -13.67
N GLY A 109 47.54 10.99 -14.04
CA GLY A 109 48.94 11.25 -14.32
C GLY A 109 49.82 11.01 -13.08
N ARG A 110 50.93 10.31 -13.28
CA ARG A 110 51.93 9.99 -12.24
C ARG A 110 52.95 11.12 -12.19
N ILE A 111 52.89 11.97 -11.16
CA ILE A 111 53.95 12.95 -10.88
C ILE A 111 55.05 12.23 -10.08
N ARG A 112 56.24 12.10 -10.66
CA ARG A 112 57.48 11.77 -9.92
C ARG A 112 58.11 13.10 -9.50
N ARG A 113 58.26 13.34 -8.20
CA ARG A 113 59.14 14.40 -7.68
C ARG A 113 60.56 13.82 -7.61
N THR A 114 61.50 14.49 -8.28
CA THR A 114 62.95 14.38 -8.09
C THR A 114 63.36 15.08 -6.83
#